data_AF-A0A2N2WY45-F1
#
_entry.id   AF-A0A2N2WY45-F1
#
_cell.length_a   1.000
_cell.length_b   1.000
_cell.length_c   1.000
_cell.angle_alpha   90.00
_cell.angle_beta   90.00
_cell.angle_gamma   90.00
#
_symmetry.space_group_name_H-M   'P 1'
#
loop_
_entity.id
_entity.type
_entity.pdbx_description
1 polymer ?
#
loop_
_entity_poly.entity_id
_entity_poly.type
_entity_poly.pdbx_seq_one_letter_code
_entity_poly.pdbx_strand_id
1 'polypeptide(L)' 'MGDFRIINTRTNGILAYERIHGKQKIHILLNFSSFTKKFVQIDYSKWDILLSTHLNTKKAVNTVISSLRPFEGVVLKS' A
#
# COMPACT_ATOMS: atom_id res chain seq x y z
N MET A 1 -8.92 4.55 -19.42
CA MET A 1 -8.63 3.48 -18.42
C MET A 1 -7.32 3.84 -17.75
N GLY A 2 -7.21 3.77 -16.42
CA GLY A 2 -5.95 4.09 -15.72
C GLY A 2 -4.95 2.94 -15.79
N ASP A 3 -3.67 3.26 -15.94
CA ASP A 3 -2.56 2.31 -16.06
C ASP A 3 -2.37 1.50 -14.77
N PHE A 4 -1.82 0.30 -14.89
CA PHE A 4 -1.55 -0.63 -13.80
C PHE A 4 -0.05 -0.92 -13.71
N ARG A 5 0.51 -0.86 -12.49
CA ARG A 5 1.92 -1.17 -12.24
C ARG A 5 2.12 -1.93 -10.94
N ILE A 6 2.86 -3.04 -10.95
CA ILE A 6 3.29 -3.72 -9.73
C ILE A 6 4.51 -2.96 -9.14
N ILE A 7 4.49 -2.69 -7.84
CA ILE A 7 5.52 -1.85 -7.18
C ILE A 7 6.41 -2.58 -6.19
N ASN A 8 6.06 -3.80 -5.79
CA ASN A 8 6.95 -4.63 -5.00
C ASN A 8 6.64 -6.11 -5.23
N THR A 9 7.63 -6.83 -5.77
CA THR A 9 7.58 -8.27 -6.00
C THR A 9 8.48 -9.06 -5.05
N ARG A 10 9.27 -8.38 -4.20
CA ARG A 10 10.30 -9.03 -3.38
C ARG A 10 9.80 -9.49 -2.03
N THR A 11 8.64 -9.01 -1.58
CA THR A 11 8.08 -9.38 -0.28
C THR A 11 7.03 -10.47 -0.41
N ASN A 12 7.44 -11.73 -0.21
CA ASN A 12 6.52 -12.87 -0.22
C ASN A 12 5.34 -12.65 0.73
N GLY A 13 4.13 -12.85 0.20
CA GLY A 13 2.87 -12.67 0.92
C GLY A 13 2.31 -11.25 0.90
N ILE A 14 2.97 -10.29 0.25
CA ILE A 14 2.39 -8.97 -0.04
C ILE A 14 2.12 -8.85 -1.54
N LEU A 15 0.93 -8.40 -1.91
CA LEU A 15 0.65 -7.86 -3.23
C LEU A 15 0.60 -6.33 -3.14
N ALA A 16 1.42 -5.66 -3.93
CA ALA A 16 1.48 -4.21 -3.97
C ALA A 16 1.47 -3.72 -5.42
N TYR A 17 0.50 -2.88 -5.76
CA TYR A 17 0.36 -2.33 -7.10
C TYR A 17 -0.23 -0.92 -7.07
N GLU A 18 -0.10 -0.23 -8.20
CA GLU A 18 -0.59 1.12 -8.41
C GLU A 18 -1.58 1.18 -9.57
N ARG A 19 -2.53 2.10 -9.44
CA ARG A 19 -3.37 2.58 -10.53
C ARG A 19 -3.05 4.04 -10.80
N ILE A 20 -2.69 4.36 -12.04
CA ILE A 20 -2.27 5.71 -12.43
C ILE A 20 -3.34 6.31 -13.34
N HIS A 21 -3.81 7.51 -13.00
CA HIS A 21 -4.74 8.26 -13.84
C HIS A 21 -4.30 9.72 -13.93
N GLY A 22 -3.64 10.07 -15.04
CA GLY A 22 -3.00 11.37 -15.20
C GLY A 22 -1.91 11.59 -14.15
N LYS A 23 -2.08 12.62 -13.32
CA LYS A 23 -1.14 12.94 -12.23
C LYS A 23 -1.46 12.24 -10.90
N GLN A 24 -2.59 11.57 -10.79
CA GLN A 24 -2.99 10.88 -9.56
C GLN A 24 -2.53 9.42 -9.58
N LYS A 25 -1.96 8.96 -8.46
CA LYS A 25 -1.66 7.55 -8.24
C LYS A 25 -2.43 7.04 -7.02
N ILE A 26 -3.02 5.87 -7.19
CA ILE A 26 -3.64 5.10 -6.12
C ILE A 26 -2.77 3.88 -5.89
N HIS A 27 -2.34 3.67 -4.65
CA HIS A 27 -1.51 2.53 -4.26
C HIS A 27 -2.39 1.55 -3.48
N ILE A 28 -2.29 0.26 -3.82
CA ILE A 28 -3.03 -0.81 -3.18
C ILE A 28 -2.01 -1.77 -2.59
N LEU A 29 -2.09 -1.99 -1.29
CA LEU A 29 -1.25 -2.91 -0.54
C LEU A 29 -2.12 -3.97 0.12
N LEU A 30 -1.85 -5.24 -0.15
CA LEU A 30 -2.59 -6.37 0.42
C LEU A 30 -1.59 -7.34 1.06
N ASN A 31 -1.83 -7.69 2.32
CA ASN A 31 -1.11 -8.76 2.98
C ASN A 31 -1.93 -10.06 2.88
N PHE A 32 -1.44 -11.05 2.13
CA PHE A 32 -2.04 -12.38 2.02
C PHE A 32 -1.52 -13.39 3.07
N SER A 33 -0.80 -12.91 4.08
CA SER A 33 -0.25 -13.73 5.15
C SER A 33 -1.06 -13.58 6.46
N SER A 34 -1.06 -14.66 7.26
CA SER A 34 -1.52 -14.65 8.65
C SER A 34 -0.57 -13.94 9.61
N PHE A 35 0.56 -13.42 9.12
CA PHE A 35 1.57 -12.69 9.90
C PHE A 35 1.66 -11.24 9.45
N THR A 36 2.05 -10.35 10.36
CA THR A 36 2.36 -8.95 10.03
C THR A 36 3.53 -8.91 9.04
N LYS A 37 3.37 -8.16 7.95
CA LYS A 37 4.40 -8.00 6.91
C LYS A 37 4.79 -6.54 6.79
N LYS A 38 6.08 -6.29 6.58
CA LYS A 38 6.61 -4.94 6.33
C LYS A 38 6.71 -4.73 4.83
N PHE A 39 6.05 -3.69 4.36
CA PHE A 39 6.22 -3.15 3.02
C PHE A 39 7.17 -1.96 3.09
N VAL A 40 8.20 -1.96 2.24
CA VAL A 40 9.12 -0.84 2.10
C VAL A 40 8.79 -0.12 0.81
N GLN A 41 8.49 1.15 0.93
CA GLN A 41 8.25 2.05 -0.19
C GLN A 41 9.58 2.35 -0.90
N ILE A 42 9.56 2.33 -2.24
CA ILE A 42 10.77 2.57 -3.04
C ILE A 42 11.01 4.09 -3.21
N ASP A 43 9.96 4.90 -3.15
CA ASP A 43 10.00 6.35 -3.24
C ASP A 43 9.67 7.04 -1.90
N TYR A 44 10.05 8.31 -1.76
CA TYR A 44 9.78 9.13 -0.56
C TYR A 44 8.46 9.91 -0.67
N SER A 45 7.51 9.45 -1.51
CA SER A 45 6.24 10.16 -1.68
C SER A 45 5.35 10.01 -0.46
N LYS A 46 4.69 11.09 -0.07
CA LYS A 46 3.68 11.06 1.00
C LYS A 46 2.42 10.35 0.51
N TRP A 47 1.90 9.41 1.29
CA TRP A 47 0.68 8.69 0.99
C TRP A 47 -0.41 8.97 2.04
N ASP A 48 -1.56 9.39 1.57
CA ASP A 48 -2.77 9.55 2.39
C ASP A 48 -3.60 8.25 2.33
N ILE A 49 -4.04 7.74 3.49
CA ILE A 49 -4.88 6.55 3.52
C ILE A 49 -6.30 6.92 3.09
N LEU A 50 -6.78 6.27 2.03
CA LEU A 50 -8.18 6.37 1.61
C LEU A 50 -9.04 5.33 2.33
N LEU A 51 -8.54 4.10 2.43
CA LEU A 51 -9.26 2.98 3.03
C LEU A 51 -8.27 2.01 3.67
N SER A 52 -8.65 1.45 4.81
CA SER A 52 -8.00 0.28 5.41
C SER A 52 -9.06 -0.71 5.87
N THR A 53 -8.78 -2.00 5.73
CA THR A 53 -9.65 -3.05 6.29
C THR A 53 -9.56 -3.16 7.81
N HIS A 54 -8.58 -2.51 8.45
CA HIS A 54 -8.43 -2.47 9.91
C HIS A 54 -8.79 -1.08 10.47
N LEU A 55 -9.65 -1.08 11.49
CA LEU A 55 -10.31 0.12 12.05
C LEU A 55 -9.41 1.16 12.75
N ASN A 56 -8.07 1.03 12.72
CA ASN A 56 -7.15 1.91 13.45
C ASN A 56 -5.85 2.26 12.70
N THR A 57 -5.82 2.13 11.37
CA THR A 57 -4.65 2.54 10.60
C THR A 57 -4.62 4.07 10.53
N LYS A 58 -3.57 4.71 11.11
CA LYS A 58 -3.45 6.18 11.19
C LYS A 58 -3.63 6.83 9.82
N LYS A 59 -4.45 7.89 9.72
CA LYS A 59 -4.90 8.54 8.47
C LYS A 59 -3.81 8.96 7.47
N ALA A 60 -2.53 9.03 7.87
CA ALA A 60 -1.42 9.32 6.98
C ALA A 60 -0.27 8.35 7.23
N VAL A 61 0.29 7.78 6.16
CA VAL A 61 1.52 7.00 6.19
C VAL A 61 2.64 7.92 5.74
N ASN A 62 3.31 8.55 6.70
CA ASN A 62 4.52 9.34 6.45
C ASN A 62 5.81 8.50 6.53
N THR A 63 5.69 7.18 6.69
CA THR A 63 6.84 6.29 6.90
C THR A 63 7.10 5.45 5.66
N VAL A 64 8.37 5.51 5.20
CA VAL A 64 8.98 4.65 4.16
C VAL A 64 8.70 3.15 4.39
N ILE A 65 8.35 2.77 5.62
CA ILE A 65 8.01 1.41 6.00
C ILE A 65 6.56 1.38 6.51
N SER A 66 5.71 0.65 5.80
CA SER A 66 4.33 0.34 6.22
C SER A 66 4.28 -1.07 6.79
N SER A 67 3.73 -1.22 8.00
CA SER A 67 3.47 -2.54 8.57
C SER A 67 2.02 -2.92 8.31
N LEU A 68 1.81 -3.94 7.49
CA LEU A 68 0.50 -4.51 7.18
C LEU A 68 0.22 -5.67 8.13
N ARG A 69 -0.89 -5.58 8.86
CA ARG A 69 -1.40 -6.64 9.74
C ARG A 69 -1.84 -7.87 8.94
N PRO A 70 -2.04 -9.02 9.60
CA PRO A 70 -2.58 -10.20 8.95
C PRO A 70 -3.84 -9.87 8.16
N PHE A 71 -3.85 -10.25 6.87
CA PHE A 71 -4.98 -10.03 5.96
C PHE A 71 -5.43 -8.56 5.81
N GLU A 72 -4.55 -7.60 6.11
CA GLU A 72 -4.85 -6.18 5.93
C GLU A 72 -4.74 -5.77 4.47
N GLY A 73 -5.76 -5.05 4.00
CA GLY A 73 -5.77 -4.35 2.73
C GLY A 73 -5.83 -2.85 2.97
N VAL A 74 -4.94 -2.10 2.33
CA VAL A 74 -4.87 -0.64 2.44
C VAL A 74 -4.86 -0.03 1.04
N VAL A 75 -5.69 1.00 0.85
CA VAL A 75 -5.74 1.82 -0.35
C VAL A 75 -5.27 3.22 0.02
N LEU A 76 -4.31 3.72 -0.75
CA LEU A 76 -3.55 4.93 -0.48
C LEU A 76 -3.57 5.83 -1.71
N LYS A 77 -3.40 7.13 -1.52
CA LYS A 77 -3.29 8.12 -2.60
C LYS A 77 -2.03 8.96 -2.44
N SER A 78 -1.32 9.19 -3.55
CA SER A 78 -0.29 10.23 -3.68
C SER A 78 -0.88 11.53 -4.24
#